data_AF-A0A6H1ZKX7-F1
#
_entry.id   AF-A0A6H1ZKX7-F1
#
_cell.length_a   1.000
_cell.length_b   1.000
_cell.length_c   1.000
_cell.angle_alpha   90.00
_cell.angle_beta   90.00
_cell.angle_gamma   90.00
#
_symmetry.space_group_name_H-M   'P 1'
#
loop_
_entity.id
_entity.type
_entity.pdbx_description
1 polymer ?
#
loop_
_entity_poly.entity_id
_entity_poly.type
_entity_poly.pdbx_seq_one_letter_code
_entity_poly.pdbx_strand_id
1 'polypeptide(L)'
;MVTMVEKDKSIFSLEQVTENAPEDLKIPGLWEGKVRLPTIKEKLSVREEIKKLPFYDSLTDDEKKLEESKLLAMKMIVEPRMTLSEYLDCPDGKINIILDTVSFWYATKLKILNDKRKDLIDYFLEVMNPQIEGKKK
;
A
#
# COMPACT_ATOMS: atom_id res chain seq x y z
N MET A 1 14.74 41.61 -26.87
CA MET A 1 14.49 41.07 -25.53
C MET A 1 13.85 39.71 -25.71
N VAL A 2 14.59 38.64 -25.39
CA VAL A 2 14.09 37.26 -25.48
C VAL A 2 13.71 36.86 -24.06
N THR A 3 12.41 36.80 -23.77
CA THR A 3 11.95 36.19 -22.52
C THR A 3 11.92 34.69 -22.76
N MET A 4 12.94 34.00 -22.25
CA MET A 4 12.95 32.53 -22.20
C MET A 4 11.86 32.11 -21.23
N VAL A 5 10.83 31.45 -21.75
CA VAL A 5 9.87 30.70 -20.95
C VAL A 5 10.62 29.46 -20.46
N GLU A 6 11.07 29.45 -19.20
CA GLU A 6 11.56 28.25 -18.56
C GLU A 6 10.43 27.21 -18.55
N LYS A 7 10.55 26.21 -19.42
CA LYS A 7 9.74 25.00 -19.37
C LYS A 7 10.22 24.19 -18.17
N ASP A 8 9.57 24.38 -17.03
CA ASP A 8 9.67 23.46 -15.90
C ASP A 8 9.15 22.08 -16.35
N LYS A 9 10.06 21.25 -16.85
CA LYS A 9 9.83 19.82 -17.07
C LYS A 9 10.07 19.13 -15.74
N SER A 10 9.08 19.18 -14.84
CA SER A 10 9.01 18.26 -13.70
C SER A 10 8.69 16.85 -14.19
N ILE A 11 9.65 16.23 -14.87
CA ILE A 11 9.61 14.81 -15.21
C ILE A 11 10.18 14.08 -13.98
N PHE A 12 9.32 13.36 -13.26
CA PHE A 12 9.77 12.49 -12.18
C PHE A 12 10.71 11.42 -12.73
N SER A 13 11.80 11.12 -12.02
CA SER A 13 12.66 9.99 -12.36
C SER A 13 11.96 8.67 -12.00
N LEU A 14 12.33 7.58 -12.68
CA LEU A 14 11.81 6.25 -12.34
C LEU A 14 12.11 5.91 -10.86
N GLU A 15 13.28 6.30 -10.37
CA GLU A 15 13.71 6.10 -8.99
C GLU A 15 12.72 6.74 -8.01
N GLN A 16 12.31 7.99 -8.24
CA GLN A 16 11.33 8.70 -7.41
C GLN A 16 9.95 8.01 -7.38
N VAL A 17 9.57 7.32 -8.45
CA VAL A 17 8.30 6.57 -8.51
C VAL A 17 8.42 5.21 -7.83
N THR A 18 9.60 4.59 -7.88
CA THR A 18 9.86 3.27 -7.30
C THR A 18 10.33 3.32 -5.84
N GLU A 19 10.62 4.52 -5.32
CA GLU A 19 11.04 4.72 -3.95
C GLU A 19 9.97 4.19 -2.98
N ASN A 20 10.39 3.32 -2.08
CA ASN A 20 9.51 2.63 -1.14
C ASN A 20 10.25 2.40 0.17
N ALA A 21 10.63 3.52 0.80
CA ALA A 21 11.40 3.52 2.03
C ALA A 21 10.63 2.82 3.18
N PRO A 22 11.30 1.95 3.97
CA PRO A 22 10.70 1.40 5.17
C PRO A 22 10.48 2.47 6.25
N GLU A 23 9.42 2.29 7.04
CA GLU A 23 9.06 3.08 8.20
C GLU A 23 9.03 2.20 9.45
N ASP A 24 9.41 2.75 10.59
CA ASP A 24 9.32 2.03 11.86
C ASP A 24 7.87 1.93 12.33
N LEU A 25 7.48 0.74 12.79
CA LEU A 25 6.18 0.47 13.39
C LEU A 25 6.38 -0.29 14.70
N LYS A 26 5.78 0.24 15.77
CA LYS A 26 5.92 -0.29 17.12
C LYS A 26 4.57 -0.63 17.73
N ILE A 27 4.49 -1.83 18.27
CA ILE A 27 3.38 -2.33 19.08
C ILE A 27 3.91 -2.47 20.51
N PRO A 28 3.55 -1.54 21.43
CA PRO A 28 4.08 -1.54 22.79
C PRO A 28 3.94 -2.89 23.48
N GLY A 29 5.06 -3.42 23.99
CA GLY A 29 5.09 -4.69 24.72
C GLY A 29 4.96 -5.96 23.88
N LEU A 30 4.85 -5.86 22.55
CA LEU A 30 4.66 -7.03 21.68
C LEU A 30 5.72 -7.13 20.57
N TRP A 31 5.88 -6.08 19.77
CA TRP A 31 6.68 -6.16 18.54
C TRP A 31 7.14 -4.78 18.08
N GLU A 32 8.32 -4.72 17.48
CA GLU A 32 8.85 -3.55 16.79
C GLU A 32 9.52 -4.02 15.52
N GLY A 33 9.33 -3.28 14.43
CA GLY A 33 9.93 -3.62 13.16
C GLY A 33 9.70 -2.55 12.11
N LYS A 34 10.19 -2.84 10.91
CA LYS A 34 10.07 -1.94 9.76
C LYS A 34 9.05 -2.45 8.78
N VAL A 35 8.20 -1.54 8.32
CA VAL A 35 7.16 -1.82 7.33
C VAL A 35 7.30 -0.91 6.14
N ARG A 36 6.85 -1.36 4.96
CA ARG A 36 6.75 -0.51 3.77
C ARG A 36 5.48 -0.83 3.01
N LEU A 37 5.09 0.05 2.09
CA LEU A 37 3.97 -0.24 1.21
C LEU A 37 4.29 -1.48 0.36
N PRO A 38 3.32 -2.35 0.07
CA PRO A 38 3.56 -3.50 -0.79
C PRO A 38 3.72 -3.02 -2.23
N THR A 39 4.67 -3.61 -2.94
CA THR A 39 4.79 -3.42 -4.39
C THR A 39 3.65 -4.13 -5.12
N ILE A 40 3.40 -3.74 -6.37
CA ILE A 40 2.43 -4.45 -7.23
C ILE A 40 2.81 -5.93 -7.38
N LYS A 41 4.11 -6.22 -7.52
CA LYS A 41 4.62 -7.60 -7.63
C LYS A 41 4.26 -8.45 -6.41
N GLU A 42 4.39 -7.88 -5.21
CA GLU A 42 4.06 -8.59 -3.95
C GLU A 42 2.57 -8.82 -3.81
N LYS A 43 1.74 -7.83 -4.16
CA LYS A 43 0.27 -8.03 -4.20
C LYS A 43 -0.12 -9.18 -5.12
N LEU A 44 0.51 -9.30 -6.29
CA LEU A 44 0.23 -10.38 -7.22
C LEU A 44 0.79 -11.73 -6.72
N SER A 45 1.95 -11.74 -6.05
CA SER A 45 2.55 -12.98 -5.55
C SER A 45 1.74 -13.62 -4.43
N VAL A 46 1.08 -12.82 -3.59
CA VAL A 46 0.22 -13.30 -2.50
C VAL A 46 -0.88 -14.23 -3.02
N ARG A 47 -1.47 -13.96 -4.19
CA ARG A 47 -2.50 -14.82 -4.80
C ARG A 47 -2.00 -16.21 -5.18
N GLU A 48 -0.71 -16.35 -5.47
CA GLU A 48 -0.10 -17.65 -5.75
C GLU A 48 0.43 -18.31 -4.47
N GLU A 49 0.83 -17.52 -3.48
CA GLU A 49 1.30 -18.03 -2.18
C GLU A 49 0.16 -18.58 -1.34
N ILE A 50 -1.02 -17.96 -1.38
CA ILE A 50 -2.18 -18.41 -0.60
C ILE A 50 -2.61 -19.84 -0.97
N LYS A 51 -2.49 -20.21 -2.25
CA LYS A 51 -2.79 -21.56 -2.75
C LYS A 51 -1.87 -22.64 -2.17
N LYS A 52 -0.75 -22.23 -1.55
CA LYS A 52 0.23 -23.13 -0.90
C LYS A 52 -0.12 -23.38 0.56
N LEU A 53 -1.15 -22.73 1.11
CA LEU A 53 -1.57 -22.95 2.48
C LEU A 53 -2.09 -24.40 2.64
N PRO A 54 -1.77 -25.06 3.76
CA PRO A 54 -2.42 -26.31 4.11
C PRO A 54 -3.94 -26.15 4.13
N PHE A 55 -4.65 -27.12 3.55
CA PHE A 55 -6.12 -27.13 3.51
C PHE A 55 -6.77 -25.95 2.76
N TYR A 56 -6.03 -25.25 1.88
CA TYR A 56 -6.55 -24.11 1.12
C TYR A 56 -7.88 -24.40 0.40
N ASP A 57 -8.01 -25.56 -0.23
CA ASP A 57 -9.23 -25.94 -0.96
C ASP A 57 -10.44 -26.14 -0.04
N SER A 58 -10.19 -26.39 1.26
CA SER A 58 -11.23 -26.54 2.28
C SER A 58 -11.65 -25.21 2.93
N LEU A 59 -10.92 -24.12 2.68
CA LEU A 59 -11.28 -22.79 3.18
C LEU A 59 -12.46 -22.21 2.40
N THR A 60 -13.34 -21.53 3.11
CA THR A 60 -14.38 -20.67 2.54
C THR A 60 -13.76 -19.47 1.83
N ASP A 61 -14.54 -18.81 0.97
CA ASP A 61 -14.05 -17.62 0.24
C ASP A 61 -13.68 -16.47 1.17
N ASP A 62 -14.34 -16.33 2.31
CA ASP A 62 -14.05 -15.28 3.29
C ASP A 62 -12.78 -15.59 4.08
N GLU A 63 -12.55 -16.86 4.45
CA GLU A 63 -11.29 -17.30 5.04
C GLU A 63 -10.12 -17.11 4.07
N LYS A 64 -10.31 -17.43 2.79
CA LYS A 64 -9.29 -17.18 1.75
C LYS A 64 -8.97 -15.69 1.66
N LYS A 65 -9.96 -14.79 1.63
CA LYS A 65 -9.70 -13.34 1.61
C LYS A 65 -8.97 -12.86 2.86
N LEU A 66 -9.33 -13.41 4.02
CA LEU A 66 -8.67 -13.07 5.29
C LEU A 66 -7.20 -13.47 5.26
N GLU A 67 -6.89 -14.71 4.85
CA GLU A 67 -5.51 -15.18 4.71
C GLU A 67 -4.74 -14.41 3.62
N GLU A 68 -5.40 -14.02 2.52
CA GLU A 68 -4.79 -13.15 1.49
C GLU A 68 -4.34 -11.82 2.11
N SER A 69 -5.20 -11.20 2.93
CA SER A 69 -4.89 -9.95 3.63
C SER A 69 -3.73 -10.12 4.61
N LYS A 70 -3.71 -11.20 5.39
CA LYS A 70 -2.64 -11.50 6.34
C LYS A 70 -1.30 -11.72 5.64
N LEU A 71 -1.29 -12.50 4.56
CA LEU A 71 -0.08 -12.73 3.77
C LEU A 71 0.44 -11.44 3.13
N LEU A 72 -0.45 -10.56 2.67
CA LEU A 72 -0.05 -9.25 2.17
C LEU A 72 0.58 -8.40 3.29
N ALA A 73 -0.03 -8.36 4.48
CA ALA A 73 0.54 -7.67 5.63
C ALA A 73 1.92 -8.23 6.02
N MET A 74 2.11 -9.55 5.96
CA MET A 74 3.40 -10.19 6.19
C MET A 74 4.46 -9.72 5.19
N LYS A 75 4.13 -9.56 3.90
CA LYS A 75 5.05 -9.02 2.87
C LYS A 75 5.45 -7.57 3.10
N MET A 76 4.61 -6.81 3.80
CA MET A 76 4.87 -5.42 4.13
C MET A 76 5.90 -5.27 5.25
N ILE A 77 6.11 -6.32 6.06
CA ILE A 77 7.15 -6.35 7.09
C ILE A 77 8.51 -6.62 6.43
N VAL A 78 9.40 -5.65 6.54
CA VAL A 78 10.78 -5.70 6.01
C VAL A 78 11.73 -6.27 7.05
N GLU A 79 11.57 -5.89 8.32
CA GLU A 79 12.42 -6.32 9.43
C GLU A 79 11.56 -6.53 10.70
N PRO A 80 11.59 -7.72 11.35
CA PRO A 80 12.18 -8.96 10.86
C PRO A 80 11.34 -9.52 9.70
N ARG A 81 12.02 -9.96 8.64
CA ARG A 81 11.34 -10.60 7.50
C ARG A 81 10.85 -11.98 7.92
N MET A 82 9.57 -12.26 7.67
CA MET A 82 8.94 -13.54 7.98
C MET A 82 8.70 -14.37 6.71
N THR A 83 8.95 -15.67 6.80
CA THR A 83 8.61 -16.66 5.78
C THR A 83 7.23 -17.28 6.04
N LEU A 84 6.65 -17.91 5.02
CA LEU A 84 5.37 -18.60 5.16
C LEU A 84 5.41 -19.71 6.23
N SER A 85 6.52 -20.44 6.33
CA SER A 85 6.67 -21.48 7.36
C SER A 85 6.63 -20.88 8.76
N GLU A 86 7.42 -19.83 9.00
CA GLU A 86 7.46 -19.16 10.30
C GLU A 86 6.10 -18.57 10.68
N TYR A 87 5.35 -18.05 9.71
CA TYR A 87 3.97 -17.61 9.92
C TYR A 87 3.07 -18.74 10.41
N LEU A 88 3.12 -19.91 9.77
CA LEU A 88 2.31 -21.08 10.14
C LEU A 88 2.69 -21.66 11.50
N ASP A 89 3.94 -21.45 11.94
CA ASP A 89 4.44 -21.88 13.24
C ASP A 89 4.19 -20.85 14.36
N CYS A 90 3.69 -19.64 14.04
CA CYS A 90 3.47 -18.60 15.03
C CYS A 90 2.24 -18.85 15.91
N PRO A 91 2.27 -18.43 17.19
CA PRO A 91 1.07 -18.39 18.01
C PRO A 91 0.02 -17.44 17.42
N ASP A 92 -1.12 -17.99 17.02
CA ASP A 92 -2.21 -17.30 16.29
C ASP A 92 -2.54 -15.91 16.87
N GLY A 93 -2.79 -15.80 18.17
CA GLY A 93 -3.17 -14.53 18.78
C GLY A 93 -2.11 -13.43 18.68
N LYS A 94 -0.81 -13.76 18.79
CA LYS A 94 0.26 -12.75 18.71
C LYS A 94 0.47 -12.29 17.27
N ILE A 95 0.50 -13.23 16.33
CA ILE A 95 0.75 -12.90 14.93
C ILE A 95 -0.42 -12.13 14.32
N ASN A 96 -1.66 -12.47 14.66
CA ASN A 96 -2.83 -11.73 14.20
C ASN A 96 -2.79 -10.27 14.67
N ILE A 97 -2.45 -10.00 15.93
CA ILE A 97 -2.32 -8.61 16.42
C ILE A 97 -1.27 -7.83 15.61
N ILE A 98 -0.12 -8.45 15.30
CA ILE A 98 0.94 -7.81 14.50
C ILE A 98 0.42 -7.52 13.09
N LEU A 99 -0.11 -8.52 12.39
CA LEU A 99 -0.56 -8.39 11.00
C LEU A 99 -1.77 -7.46 10.84
N ASP A 100 -2.69 -7.45 11.81
CA ASP A 100 -3.81 -6.51 11.87
C ASP A 100 -3.31 -5.07 12.04
N THR A 101 -2.29 -4.87 12.88
CA THR A 101 -1.68 -3.54 13.06
C THR A 101 -1.01 -3.07 11.77
N VAL A 102 -0.27 -3.94 11.08
CA VAL A 102 0.33 -3.61 9.78
C VAL A 102 -0.75 -3.32 8.72
N SER A 103 -1.82 -4.11 8.70
CA SER A 103 -2.97 -3.88 7.81
C SER A 103 -3.66 -2.55 8.09
N PHE A 104 -3.82 -2.19 9.36
CA PHE A 104 -4.39 -0.91 9.77
C PHE A 104 -3.49 0.28 9.38
N TRP A 105 -2.17 0.14 9.59
CA TRP A 105 -1.19 1.11 9.11
C TRP A 105 -1.30 1.29 7.59
N TYR A 106 -1.41 0.20 6.84
CA TYR A 106 -1.57 0.24 5.39
C TYR A 106 -2.84 0.97 4.95
N ALA A 107 -3.98 0.61 5.55
CA ALA A 107 -5.27 1.23 5.25
C ALA A 107 -5.23 2.74 5.53
N THR A 108 -4.56 3.14 6.61
CA THR A 108 -4.36 4.56 6.96
C THR A 108 -3.54 5.29 5.90
N LYS A 109 -2.45 4.69 5.42
CA LYS A 109 -1.63 5.26 4.33
C LYS A 109 -2.43 5.40 3.04
N LEU A 110 -3.21 4.38 2.66
CA LEU A 110 -4.07 4.44 1.47
C LEU A 110 -5.14 5.53 1.59
N LYS A 111 -5.74 5.70 2.77
CA LYS A 111 -6.71 6.77 3.01
C LYS A 111 -6.08 8.14 2.75
N ILE A 112 -4.91 8.41 3.34
CA ILE A 112 -4.19 9.68 3.14
C ILE A 112 -3.88 9.93 1.65
N LEU A 113 -3.47 8.89 0.92
CA LEU A 113 -3.20 8.99 -0.52
C LEU A 113 -4.48 9.26 -1.33
N ASN A 114 -5.59 8.62 -0.97
CA ASN A 114 -6.89 8.83 -1.62
C ASN A 114 -7.42 10.24 -1.36
N ASP A 115 -7.26 10.75 -0.14
CA ASP A 115 -7.67 12.12 0.23
C ASP A 115 -6.87 13.14 -0.59
N LYS A 116 -5.54 13.01 -0.66
CA LYS A 116 -4.69 13.84 -1.53
C LYS A 116 -5.09 13.77 -3.01
N ARG A 117 -5.44 12.57 -3.50
CA ARG A 117 -5.89 12.39 -4.89
C ARG A 117 -7.21 13.12 -5.12
N LYS A 118 -8.13 13.10 -4.16
CA LYS A 118 -9.41 13.81 -4.26
C LYS A 118 -9.17 15.31 -4.37
N ASP A 119 -8.33 15.88 -3.51
CA ASP A 119 -8.01 17.31 -3.54
C ASP A 119 -7.40 17.74 -4.89
N LEU A 120 -6.53 16.91 -5.47
CA LEU A 120 -5.96 17.15 -6.80
C LEU A 120 -7.00 17.07 -7.92
N ILE A 121 -7.94 16.13 -7.85
CA ILE A 121 -9.03 16.02 -8.82
C ILE A 121 -9.94 17.24 -8.72
N ASP A 122 -10.31 17.63 -7.50
CA ASP A 122 -11.18 18.79 -7.24
C ASP A 122 -10.51 20.07 -7.77
N TYR A 123 -9.22 20.29 -7.47
CA TYR A 123 -8.43 21.38 -8.04
C TYR A 123 -8.41 21.36 -9.58
N PHE A 124 -8.19 20.18 -10.19
CA PHE A 124 -8.18 20.07 -11.65
C PHE A 124 -9.53 20.41 -12.28
N LEU A 125 -10.63 19.96 -11.67
CA LEU A 125 -11.99 20.29 -12.11
C LEU A 125 -12.29 21.78 -11.95
N GLU A 126 -11.87 22.41 -10.85
CA GLU A 126 -12.02 23.86 -10.63
C GLU A 126 -11.24 24.69 -11.64
N VAL A 127 -10.00 24.32 -11.96
CA VAL A 127 -9.16 25.04 -12.94
C VAL A 127 -9.66 24.86 -14.37
N MET A 128 -10.27 23.72 -14.71
CA MET A 128 -10.83 23.49 -16.04
C MET A 128 -12.21 24.11 -16.24
N ASN A 129 -12.97 24.39 -15.17
CA ASN A 129 -14.31 24.97 -15.26
C ASN A 129 -14.39 26.42 -15.84
N PRO A 130 -13.47 27.37 -15.57
CA PRO A 130 -13.52 28.71 -16.15
C PRO A 130 -13.27 28.75 -17.67
N GLN A 131 -12.86 27.65 -18.31
CA GLN A 131 -12.73 27.58 -19.77
C GLN A 131 -14.04 27.25 -20.51
N ILE A 132 -15.11 26.89 -19.80
CA ILE A 132 -16.40 26.48 -20.39
C ILE A 132 -17.36 27.68 -20.54
N GLU A 133 -17.27 28.70 -19.67
CA GLU A 133 -18.14 29.90 -19.77
C GLU A 133 -17.66 30.94 -20.81
N GLY A 134 -16.38 30.90 -21.22
CA GLY A 134 -15.82 31.80 -22.24
C GLY A 134 -16.22 31.50 -23.69
N LYS A 135 -16.97 30.41 -23.95
CA LYS A 135 -17.46 30.02 -25.30
C LYS A 135 -18.96 30.26 -25.51
N LYS A 136 -19.56 31.17 -24.75
CA LYS A 136 -20.87 31.75 -25.07
C LYS A 136 -20.73 33.25 -25.31
N LYS A 137 -20.18 33.62 -26.46
CA LYS A 137 -20.48 34.87 -27.15
C LYS A 137 -20.59 34.59 -28.63
#